data_AF-A0A420UA65-F1
#
_entry.id   AF-A0A420UA65-F1
#
_cell.length_a   1.000
_cell.length_b   1.000
_cell.length_c   1.000
_cell.angle_alpha   90.00
_cell.angle_beta   90.00
_cell.angle_gamma   90.00
#
_symmetry.space_group_name_H-M   'P 1'
#
loop_
_entity.id
_entity.type
_entity.pdbx_description
1 polymer ?
#
loop_
_entity_poly.entity_id
_entity_poly.type
_entity_poly.pdbx_seq_one_letter_code
_entity_poly.pdbx_strand_id
1 'polypeptide(L)'
;MNAKSDSSVRKQISFHFLPAITPEPNSRREVELRQSSARSHLAKSMHRSKRASNKLSSDQEDLELHRVSEGMTMVERRTKRNDRQLLLTSGQLSMCIIPDRIVDPHTKMLLHYCTQSFWPGFEIGSAAFHIPPFALDYNTLVAQGPALVHACLWQAAVNLAFKRNSRVTDKQSLLHYNQAIAHISKDITKPVAQIPEQTLYAILSLCGPEMSPDDGNGITKKAFNPPLAELSWIHVFGSRLLIDSHARALMNLVDLKGGIHNVKYAGFQASFNYMDLVRATQMLVKPHLPVSQLYGRVKETHERAKFFGYASDFSNHSAIDKGSHIIDRLDVLGLSVDIREVIYDMRIWVKVIEAYHHNTLTNPDLSLLAAHRDLIQQRLLATLPDGYDGKKLEQIDTSSTTTADHWINEIIQTALLIFSLGVTCPISYAPPYHHAAQRLQAQLILYKDRATHLGLSDLLIWLGMLGILCTEQVGSQLREWFVGFLGLVEQKHGLAGDIRDWDMVKKESLVPILWSSVACDATARRAWRDVKDVADEMSWNWGRTTWSTMLGTICG
;
A
#
# COMPACT_ATOMS: atom_id res chain seq x y z
N MET A 1 -44.85 1.36 -43.84
CA MET A 1 -43.89 2.44 -43.47
C MET A 1 -43.22 2.05 -42.17
N ASN A 2 -41.93 2.36 -42.07
CA ASN A 2 -40.91 1.63 -41.32
C ASN A 2 -41.06 1.64 -39.79
N ALA A 3 -40.83 0.47 -39.19
CA ALA A 3 -40.22 0.32 -37.88
C ALA A 3 -38.71 0.53 -38.01
N LYS A 4 -38.11 1.33 -37.11
CA LYS A 4 -36.67 1.28 -36.84
C LYS A 4 -36.43 1.32 -35.33
N SER A 5 -35.83 0.23 -34.88
CA SER A 5 -35.20 0.01 -33.58
C SER A 5 -34.06 0.99 -33.34
N ASP A 6 -34.04 1.60 -32.17
CA ASP A 6 -32.91 2.43 -31.72
C ASP A 6 -31.85 1.53 -31.08
N SER A 7 -30.70 1.42 -31.74
CA SER A 7 -29.56 0.61 -31.30
C SER A 7 -28.61 1.43 -30.43
N SER A 8 -28.59 1.08 -29.14
CA SER A 8 -27.45 1.10 -28.21
C SER A 8 -26.24 1.99 -28.58
N VAL A 9 -26.11 3.12 -27.88
CA VAL A 9 -24.86 3.90 -27.81
C VAL A 9 -23.87 3.13 -26.91
N ARG A 10 -22.95 2.37 -27.52
CA ARG A 10 -21.76 1.85 -26.84
C ARG A 10 -20.81 3.02 -26.54
N LYS A 11 -20.75 3.47 -25.28
CA LYS A 11 -19.69 4.38 -24.81
C LYS A 11 -18.33 3.70 -25.02
N GLN A 12 -17.54 4.25 -25.93
CA GLN A 12 -16.18 3.80 -26.22
C GLN A 12 -15.27 4.31 -25.10
N ILE A 13 -14.96 3.47 -24.11
CA ILE A 13 -14.00 3.79 -23.04
C ILE A 13 -12.59 3.70 -23.63
N SER A 14 -11.88 4.82 -23.71
CA SER A 14 -10.49 4.88 -24.19
C SER A 14 -9.51 4.61 -23.05
N PHE A 15 -8.73 3.53 -23.16
CA PHE A 15 -7.62 3.26 -22.25
C PHE A 15 -6.40 4.09 -22.68
N HIS A 16 -6.01 5.07 -21.87
CA HIS A 16 -4.82 5.88 -22.11
C HIS A 16 -3.63 5.33 -21.34
N PHE A 17 -2.73 4.62 -22.03
CA PHE A 17 -1.41 4.28 -21.52
C PHE A 17 -0.47 5.46 -21.81
N LEU A 18 0.05 6.10 -20.77
CA LEU A 18 1.09 7.12 -20.94
C LEU A 18 2.44 6.42 -21.15
N PRO A 19 3.27 6.85 -22.12
CA PRO A 19 4.69 6.57 -22.04
C PRO A 19 5.19 7.23 -20.75
N ALA A 20 5.68 6.44 -19.79
CA ALA A 20 6.28 6.96 -18.59
C ALA A 20 7.58 7.67 -19.00
N ILE A 21 7.50 8.99 -19.10
CA ILE A 21 8.63 9.90 -19.03
C ILE A 21 8.15 11.03 -18.12
N THR A 22 8.45 10.95 -16.83
CA THR A 22 8.31 12.08 -15.89
C THR A 22 9.63 12.25 -15.14
N PRO A 23 10.14 13.49 -15.02
CA PRO A 23 9.42 14.65 -14.49
C PRO A 23 9.08 15.72 -15.54
N GLU A 24 8.52 16.83 -15.05
CA GLU A 24 8.10 18.01 -15.82
C GLU A 24 9.14 18.45 -16.88
N PRO A 25 8.68 18.95 -18.04
CA PRO A 25 9.58 19.35 -19.11
C PRO A 25 10.32 20.63 -18.71
N ASN A 26 11.66 20.55 -18.61
CA ASN A 26 12.51 21.69 -18.24
C ASN A 26 12.79 22.63 -19.43
N SER A 27 12.26 22.31 -20.62
CA SER A 27 12.42 23.16 -21.80
C SER A 27 11.19 23.14 -22.71
N ARG A 28 10.95 24.27 -23.37
CA ARG A 28 9.95 24.41 -24.45
C ARG A 28 10.16 23.39 -25.57
N ARG A 29 11.41 23.03 -25.85
CA ARG A 29 11.78 22.02 -26.85
C ARG A 29 11.31 20.61 -26.45
N GLU A 30 11.35 20.25 -25.17
CA GLU A 30 10.80 18.99 -24.68
C GLU A 30 9.28 18.95 -24.74
N VAL A 31 8.61 20.08 -24.43
CA VAL A 31 7.15 20.20 -24.60
C VAL A 31 6.77 19.97 -26.08
N GLU A 32 7.49 20.58 -27.01
CA GLU A 32 7.25 20.44 -28.45
C GLU A 32 7.57 19.02 -28.96
N LEU A 33 8.61 18.36 -28.45
CA LEU A 33 8.93 16.96 -28.76
C LEU A 33 7.86 15.99 -28.21
N ARG A 34 7.33 16.24 -27.00
CA ARG A 34 6.24 15.45 -26.40
C ARG A 34 4.95 15.60 -27.20
N GLN A 35 4.58 16.83 -27.56
CA GLN A 35 3.41 17.09 -28.41
C GLN A 35 3.58 16.51 -29.82
N SER A 36 4.77 16.59 -30.39
CA SER A 36 5.13 15.96 -31.68
C SER A 36 5.00 14.43 -31.63
N SER A 37 5.54 13.80 -30.57
CA SER A 37 5.47 12.35 -30.37
C SER A 37 4.02 11.87 -30.16
N ALA A 38 3.24 12.59 -29.34
CA ALA A 38 1.82 12.31 -29.14
C ALA A 38 1.00 12.45 -30.43
N ARG A 39 1.25 13.52 -31.22
CA ARG A 39 0.63 13.72 -32.54
C ARG A 39 1.04 12.64 -33.54
N SER A 40 2.31 12.23 -33.56
CA SER A 40 2.81 11.14 -34.41
C SER A 40 2.17 9.80 -34.05
N HIS A 41 2.01 9.51 -32.76
CA HIS A 41 1.37 8.29 -32.27
C HIS A 41 -0.13 8.27 -32.59
N LEU A 42 -0.83 9.39 -32.39
CA LEU A 42 -2.23 9.57 -32.80
C LEU A 42 -2.40 9.41 -34.31
N ALA A 43 -1.54 10.04 -35.11
CA ALA A 43 -1.58 9.91 -36.57
C ALA A 43 -1.37 8.45 -37.03
N LYS A 44 -0.41 7.73 -36.43
CA LYS A 44 -0.17 6.31 -36.72
C LYS A 44 -1.35 5.43 -36.30
N SER A 45 -1.98 5.71 -35.16
CA SER A 45 -3.17 5.01 -34.68
C SER A 45 -4.36 5.21 -35.62
N MET A 46 -4.64 6.46 -36.00
CA MET A 46 -5.70 6.81 -36.95
C MET A 46 -5.46 6.17 -38.32
N HIS A 47 -4.21 6.16 -38.81
CA HIS A 47 -3.86 5.55 -40.09
C HIS A 47 -4.00 4.02 -40.07
N ARG A 48 -3.75 3.37 -38.92
CA ARG A 48 -4.00 1.93 -38.73
C ARG A 48 -5.49 1.61 -38.68
N SER A 49 -6.29 2.42 -37.99
CA SER A 49 -7.76 2.28 -37.95
C SER A 49 -8.38 2.42 -39.33
N LYS A 50 -7.93 3.39 -40.13
CA LYS A 50 -8.44 3.64 -41.49
C LYS A 50 -8.02 2.55 -42.49
N ARG A 51 -6.85 1.93 -42.28
CA ARG A 51 -6.39 0.79 -43.10
C ARG A 51 -7.13 -0.51 -42.74
N ALA A 52 -7.58 -0.66 -41.50
CA ALA A 52 -8.43 -1.76 -41.07
C ALA A 52 -9.87 -1.63 -41.61
N SER A 53 -10.43 -0.42 -41.66
CA SER A 53 -11.76 -0.20 -42.26
C SER A 53 -11.76 -0.41 -43.78
N ASN A 54 -10.67 -0.07 -44.47
CA ASN A 54 -10.56 -0.25 -45.93
C ASN A 54 -10.23 -1.69 -46.37
N LYS A 55 -9.90 -2.59 -45.45
CA LYS A 55 -9.66 -4.02 -45.74
C LYS A 55 -10.90 -4.90 -45.58
N LEU A 56 -12.00 -4.34 -45.08
CA LEU A 56 -13.26 -5.05 -44.86
C LEU A 56 -14.24 -4.95 -46.04
N SER A 57 -13.81 -4.44 -47.21
CA SER A 57 -14.67 -4.25 -48.38
C SER A 57 -14.22 -4.96 -49.67
N SER A 58 -13.30 -5.94 -49.63
CA SER A 58 -12.86 -6.62 -50.87
C SER A 58 -12.88 -8.15 -50.87
N ASP A 59 -13.17 -8.82 -49.76
CA ASP A 59 -13.04 -10.28 -49.70
C ASP A 59 -14.42 -10.93 -49.48
N GLN A 60 -15.30 -10.73 -50.46
CA GLN A 60 -16.56 -11.45 -50.56
C GLN A 60 -16.87 -11.74 -52.03
N GLU A 61 -16.09 -12.64 -52.63
CA GLU A 61 -16.43 -13.43 -53.82
C GLU A 61 -15.25 -14.39 -54.09
N ASP A 62 -15.36 -15.65 -53.66
CA ASP A 62 -14.99 -16.83 -54.47
C ASP A 62 -15.17 -18.15 -53.70
N LEU A 63 -16.31 -18.79 -54.03
CA LEU A 63 -16.55 -20.21 -54.27
C LEU A 63 -16.14 -21.30 -53.26
N GLU A 64 -17.20 -21.90 -52.69
CA GLU A 64 -17.32 -23.32 -52.37
C GLU A 64 -17.04 -24.23 -53.59
N LEU A 65 -16.43 -25.42 -53.36
CA LEU A 65 -16.93 -26.72 -53.84
C LEU A 65 -16.00 -27.91 -53.46
N HIS A 66 -16.57 -28.83 -52.66
CA HIS A 66 -16.39 -30.31 -52.62
C HIS A 66 -14.98 -30.93 -52.45
N ARG A 67 -14.76 -31.99 -51.65
CA ARG A 67 -15.55 -33.24 -51.49
C ARG A 67 -15.07 -34.06 -50.28
N VAL A 68 -15.98 -34.91 -49.82
CA VAL A 68 -15.92 -35.91 -48.74
C VAL A 68 -14.86 -37.01 -48.96
N SER A 69 -14.23 -37.49 -47.86
CA SER A 69 -13.93 -38.92 -47.68
C SER A 69 -13.72 -39.26 -46.20
N GLU A 70 -14.26 -40.41 -45.81
CA GLU A 70 -14.44 -40.95 -44.47
C GLU A 70 -13.20 -41.65 -43.90
N GLY A 71 -13.17 -41.78 -42.56
CA GLY A 71 -12.71 -43.00 -41.89
C GLY A 71 -11.29 -42.99 -41.28
N MET A 72 -11.20 -42.88 -39.95
CA MET A 72 -10.65 -43.95 -39.09
C MET A 72 -10.64 -43.54 -37.61
N THR A 73 -11.41 -44.28 -36.83
CA THR A 73 -11.38 -44.37 -35.36
C THR A 73 -10.13 -45.14 -34.89
N MET A 74 -9.38 -44.61 -33.93
CA MET A 74 -8.56 -45.42 -33.01
C MET A 74 -8.39 -44.77 -31.63
N VAL A 75 -9.15 -45.30 -30.67
CA VAL A 75 -8.72 -45.76 -29.33
C VAL A 75 -7.71 -44.87 -28.58
N GLU A 76 -8.24 -43.96 -27.75
CA GLU A 76 -7.52 -43.34 -26.64
C GLU A 76 -7.26 -44.37 -25.52
N ARG A 77 -5.99 -44.75 -25.35
CA ARG A 77 -5.53 -45.42 -24.13
C ARG A 77 -5.45 -44.42 -22.98
N ARG A 78 -6.42 -44.53 -22.07
CA ARG A 78 -6.35 -44.06 -20.68
C ARG A 78 -5.10 -44.59 -19.99
N THR A 79 -4.24 -43.68 -19.55
CA THR A 79 -3.37 -43.90 -18.38
C THR A 79 -3.63 -42.79 -17.36
N LYS A 80 -4.48 -43.12 -16.39
CA LYS A 80 -4.56 -42.44 -15.09
C LYS A 80 -3.25 -42.68 -14.34
N ARG A 81 -2.58 -41.60 -13.94
CA ARG A 81 -1.65 -41.55 -12.80
C ARG A 81 -1.65 -40.09 -12.33
N ASN A 82 -2.56 -39.71 -11.44
CA ASN A 82 -2.32 -39.58 -10.00
C ASN A 82 -0.88 -39.12 -9.69
N ASP A 83 -0.63 -37.82 -9.84
CA ASP A 83 0.43 -37.08 -9.15
C ASP A 83 -0.02 -35.62 -8.99
N ARG A 84 -0.93 -35.40 -8.04
CA ARG A 84 -1.25 -34.07 -7.50
C ARG A 84 -1.46 -34.20 -5.99
N GLN A 85 -0.38 -34.51 -5.29
CA GLN A 85 -0.26 -34.28 -3.86
C GLN A 85 1.14 -33.75 -3.56
N LEU A 86 1.15 -32.54 -2.99
CA LEU A 86 2.09 -32.08 -1.97
C LEU A 86 3.60 -32.18 -2.27
N LEU A 87 4.14 -31.10 -2.85
CA LEU A 87 5.51 -30.64 -2.55
C LEU A 87 5.47 -29.11 -2.41
N LEU A 88 4.84 -28.65 -1.32
CA LEU A 88 5.01 -27.30 -0.76
C LEU A 88 5.57 -27.48 0.65
N THR A 89 6.79 -28.00 0.73
CA THR A 89 7.58 -28.04 1.95
C THR A 89 9.02 -27.77 1.56
N SER A 90 9.56 -26.67 2.10
CA SER A 90 10.98 -26.41 2.35
C SER A 90 11.99 -26.57 1.20
N GLY A 91 12.56 -25.44 0.77
CA GLY A 91 14.03 -25.30 0.83
C GLY A 91 14.88 -25.59 -0.40
N GLN A 92 14.33 -25.77 -1.61
CA GLN A 92 15.18 -25.84 -2.82
C GLN A 92 14.55 -25.05 -3.97
N LEU A 93 15.01 -23.80 -4.14
CA LEU A 93 14.92 -23.10 -5.43
C LEU A 93 15.72 -23.93 -6.44
N SER A 94 15.04 -24.70 -7.28
CA SER A 94 15.64 -25.25 -8.50
C SER A 94 16.28 -24.09 -9.26
N MET A 95 17.60 -24.13 -9.49
CA MET A 95 18.27 -23.11 -10.29
C MET A 95 17.56 -23.01 -11.65
N CYS A 96 16.98 -21.86 -11.94
CA CYS A 96 16.42 -21.57 -13.24
C CYS A 96 17.56 -21.60 -14.28
N ILE A 97 17.55 -22.58 -15.18
CA ILE A 97 18.58 -22.73 -16.22
C ILE A 97 18.21 -21.80 -17.38
N ILE A 98 18.89 -20.66 -17.47
CA ILE A 98 18.75 -19.72 -18.59
C ILE A 98 19.58 -20.26 -19.77
N PRO A 99 18.99 -20.50 -20.96
CA PRO A 99 19.74 -20.98 -22.12
C PRO A 99 20.80 -19.97 -22.58
N ASP A 100 22.07 -20.37 -22.61
CA ASP A 100 23.22 -19.49 -22.93
C ASP A 100 23.24 -18.94 -24.36
N ARG A 101 22.44 -19.49 -25.28
CA ARG A 101 22.53 -19.19 -26.73
C ARG A 101 21.40 -18.32 -27.29
N ILE A 102 20.42 -17.92 -26.50
CA ILE A 102 19.16 -17.34 -27.01
C ILE A 102 18.90 -15.90 -26.53
N VAL A 103 19.62 -15.43 -25.51
CA VAL A 103 19.26 -14.22 -24.77
C VAL A 103 20.45 -13.26 -24.75
N ASP A 104 20.20 -11.97 -25.04
CA ASP A 104 21.26 -10.96 -24.96
C ASP A 104 21.80 -10.81 -23.52
N PRO A 105 23.04 -10.34 -23.33
CA PRO A 105 23.68 -10.30 -22.02
C PRO A 105 22.89 -9.50 -20.97
N HIS A 106 22.18 -8.43 -21.38
CA HIS A 106 21.41 -7.58 -20.46
C HIS A 106 20.15 -8.31 -19.99
N THR A 107 19.41 -8.92 -20.91
CA THR A 107 18.25 -9.75 -20.55
C THR A 107 18.66 -10.91 -19.65
N LYS A 108 19.81 -11.55 -19.91
CA LYS A 108 20.35 -12.62 -19.04
C LYS A 108 20.65 -12.10 -17.63
N MET A 109 21.26 -10.92 -17.50
CA MET A 109 21.49 -10.28 -16.20
C MET A 109 20.17 -10.02 -15.46
N LEU A 110 19.14 -9.47 -16.13
CA LEU A 110 17.85 -9.19 -15.52
C LEU A 110 17.11 -10.46 -15.08
N LEU A 111 17.15 -11.53 -15.87
CA LEU A 111 16.58 -12.83 -15.51
C LEU A 111 17.30 -13.45 -14.32
N HIS A 112 18.63 -13.35 -14.30
CA HIS A 112 19.41 -13.77 -13.14
C HIS A 112 19.01 -12.98 -11.89
N TYR A 113 18.88 -11.65 -12.00
CA TYR A 113 18.40 -10.82 -10.90
C TYR A 113 16.99 -11.19 -10.43
N CYS A 114 16.08 -11.49 -11.37
CA CYS A 114 14.72 -11.94 -11.05
C CYS A 114 14.72 -13.18 -10.15
N THR A 115 15.47 -14.20 -10.57
CA THR A 115 15.51 -15.51 -9.91
C THR A 115 16.28 -15.51 -8.59
N GLN A 116 17.33 -14.70 -8.48
CA GLN A 116 18.21 -14.69 -7.31
C GLN A 116 17.82 -13.65 -6.26
N SER A 117 17.01 -12.65 -6.59
CA SER A 117 16.76 -11.53 -5.69
C SER A 117 15.33 -11.02 -5.74
N PHE A 118 14.83 -10.62 -6.91
CA PHE A 118 13.55 -9.92 -6.98
C PHE A 118 12.38 -10.82 -6.57
N TRP A 119 12.23 -11.98 -7.19
CA TRP A 119 11.14 -12.91 -6.86
C TRP A 119 11.27 -13.49 -5.45
N PRO A 120 12.43 -14.02 -5.01
CA PRO A 120 12.59 -14.50 -3.63
C PRO A 120 12.27 -13.46 -2.56
N GLY A 121 12.48 -12.16 -2.81
CA GLY A 121 12.08 -11.14 -1.83
C GLY A 121 10.56 -11.01 -1.60
N PHE A 122 9.73 -11.62 -2.46
CA PHE A 122 8.29 -11.81 -2.19
C PHE A 122 7.99 -13.09 -1.39
N GLU A 123 8.87 -14.09 -1.41
CA GLU A 123 8.80 -15.29 -0.53
C GLU A 123 9.11 -14.95 0.93
N ILE A 124 9.94 -13.92 1.19
CA ILE A 124 10.30 -13.43 2.54
C ILE A 124 9.12 -12.63 3.16
N GLY A 125 7.86 -12.98 2.91
CA GLY A 125 6.78 -12.14 3.40
C GLY A 125 5.40 -12.52 2.94
N SER A 126 5.22 -12.88 1.68
CA SER A 126 3.92 -13.28 1.21
C SER A 126 3.88 -14.78 1.10
N ALA A 127 2.81 -15.41 1.58
CA ALA A 127 2.51 -16.77 1.18
C ALA A 127 2.71 -16.83 -0.34
N ALA A 128 3.48 -17.81 -0.83
CA ALA A 128 4.16 -17.92 -2.15
C ALA A 128 3.28 -17.69 -3.42
N PHE A 129 2.49 -16.64 -3.40
CA PHE A 129 1.38 -16.29 -4.28
C PHE A 129 1.74 -15.06 -5.12
N HIS A 130 2.75 -14.28 -4.70
CA HIS A 130 3.25 -13.13 -5.48
C HIS A 130 4.33 -13.49 -6.50
N ILE A 131 5.03 -14.61 -6.31
CA ILE A 131 5.85 -15.18 -7.38
C ILE A 131 4.88 -15.97 -8.24
N PRO A 132 4.67 -15.59 -9.51
CA PRO A 132 3.92 -16.47 -10.38
C PRO A 132 4.70 -17.79 -10.52
N PRO A 133 4.11 -18.99 -10.27
CA PRO A 133 4.76 -20.27 -10.52
C PRO A 133 5.52 -20.41 -11.85
N PHE A 134 5.08 -19.71 -12.91
CA PHE A 134 5.78 -19.69 -14.19
C PHE A 134 7.09 -18.91 -14.19
N ALA A 135 7.37 -18.08 -13.19
CA ALA A 135 8.61 -17.31 -13.06
C ALA A 135 9.78 -18.17 -12.56
N LEU A 136 9.53 -19.34 -11.96
CA LEU A 136 10.59 -20.20 -11.44
C LEU A 136 11.39 -20.92 -12.54
N ASP A 137 10.89 -20.93 -13.78
CA ASP A 137 11.53 -21.52 -14.94
C ASP A 137 11.43 -20.61 -16.17
N TYR A 138 12.56 -20.37 -16.83
CA TYR A 138 12.64 -19.45 -17.97
C TYR A 138 11.75 -19.90 -19.14
N ASN A 139 11.72 -21.19 -19.45
CA ASN A 139 10.92 -21.70 -20.57
C ASN A 139 9.42 -21.54 -20.27
N THR A 140 9.02 -21.75 -19.02
CA THR A 140 7.65 -21.57 -18.54
C THR A 140 7.23 -20.10 -18.55
N LEU A 141 8.13 -19.18 -18.22
CA LEU A 141 7.91 -17.73 -18.31
C LEU A 141 7.75 -17.29 -19.77
N VAL A 142 8.64 -17.72 -20.67
CA VAL A 142 8.57 -17.38 -22.10
C VAL A 142 7.30 -17.94 -22.74
N ALA A 143 6.86 -19.13 -22.32
CA ALA A 143 5.61 -19.74 -22.77
C ALA A 143 4.35 -18.91 -22.40
N GLN A 144 4.43 -18.02 -21.40
CA GLN A 144 3.33 -17.09 -21.09
C GLN A 144 3.15 -15.99 -22.15
N GLY A 145 4.16 -15.77 -22.98
CA GLY A 145 4.10 -14.82 -24.09
C GLY A 145 4.85 -13.52 -23.85
N PRO A 146 5.12 -12.78 -24.94
CA PRO A 146 6.13 -11.72 -24.96
C PRO A 146 5.76 -10.49 -24.12
N ALA A 147 4.47 -10.17 -24.00
CA ALA A 147 4.00 -9.04 -23.19
C ALA A 147 4.48 -9.15 -21.74
N LEU A 148 4.27 -10.33 -21.15
CA LEU A 148 4.56 -10.59 -19.75
C LEU A 148 6.06 -10.68 -19.49
N VAL A 149 6.81 -11.35 -20.38
CA VAL A 149 8.27 -11.43 -20.29
C VAL A 149 8.88 -10.04 -20.23
N HIS A 150 8.54 -9.18 -21.19
CA HIS A 150 9.08 -7.83 -21.24
C HIS A 150 8.65 -6.97 -20.06
N ALA A 151 7.40 -7.09 -19.59
CA ALA A 151 6.95 -6.36 -18.41
C ALA A 151 7.67 -6.80 -17.13
N CYS A 152 7.92 -8.10 -16.96
CA CYS A 152 8.68 -8.62 -15.81
C CYS A 152 10.13 -8.13 -15.84
N LEU A 153 10.78 -8.15 -17.00
CA LEU A 153 12.15 -7.66 -17.16
C LEU A 153 12.26 -6.15 -16.89
N TRP A 154 11.28 -5.37 -17.35
CA TRP A 154 11.19 -3.96 -17.00
C TRP A 154 11.08 -3.76 -15.49
N GLN A 155 10.16 -4.44 -14.82
CA GLN A 155 9.99 -4.33 -13.37
C GLN A 155 11.25 -4.74 -12.60
N ALA A 156 11.96 -5.75 -13.08
CA ALA A 156 13.24 -6.17 -12.53
C ALA A 156 14.31 -5.08 -12.68
N ALA A 157 14.38 -4.43 -13.83
CA ALA A 157 15.29 -3.31 -14.06
C ALA A 157 14.98 -2.12 -13.13
N VAL A 158 13.70 -1.79 -12.95
CA VAL A 158 13.24 -0.75 -12.02
C VAL A 158 13.63 -1.09 -10.58
N ASN A 159 13.38 -2.33 -10.14
CA ASN A 159 13.74 -2.76 -8.79
C ASN A 159 15.27 -2.80 -8.58
N LEU A 160 16.05 -3.21 -9.59
CA LEU A 160 17.51 -3.16 -9.54
C LEU A 160 18.04 -1.72 -9.47
N ALA A 161 17.43 -0.80 -10.21
CA ALA A 161 17.76 0.62 -10.16
C ALA A 161 17.42 1.23 -8.78
N PHE A 162 16.29 0.84 -8.17
CA PHE A 162 15.96 1.20 -6.78
C PHE A 162 17.09 0.80 -5.82
N LYS A 163 17.57 -0.44 -5.88
CA LYS A 163 18.68 -0.90 -5.02
C LYS A 163 19.98 -0.12 -5.24
N ARG A 164 20.20 0.35 -6.46
CA ARG A 164 21.35 1.19 -6.83
C ARG A 164 21.14 2.67 -6.52
N ASN A 165 19.98 3.04 -5.96
CA ASN A 165 19.55 4.42 -5.78
C ASN A 165 19.68 5.24 -7.08
N SER A 166 19.28 4.66 -8.21
CA SER A 166 19.44 5.23 -9.54
C SER A 166 18.13 5.19 -10.33
N ARG A 167 18.08 5.94 -11.43
CA ARG A 167 17.01 5.80 -12.45
C ARG A 167 17.35 4.69 -13.43
N VAL A 168 16.33 4.12 -14.06
CA VAL A 168 16.52 3.28 -15.24
C VAL A 168 16.76 4.21 -16.44
N THR A 169 17.99 4.24 -16.93
CA THR A 169 18.38 5.06 -18.09
C THR A 169 18.94 4.23 -19.24
N ASP A 170 19.21 2.94 -19.01
CA ASP A 170 19.82 2.08 -20.00
C ASP A 170 18.82 1.73 -21.11
N LYS A 171 19.31 1.76 -22.34
CA LYS A 171 18.49 1.57 -23.54
C LYS A 171 17.82 0.19 -23.59
N GLN A 172 18.45 -0.85 -23.04
CA GLN A 172 17.96 -2.21 -23.13
C GLN A 172 16.77 -2.45 -22.19
N SER A 173 16.82 -1.93 -20.97
CA SER A 173 15.67 -1.93 -20.05
C SER A 173 14.49 -1.14 -20.62
N LEU A 174 14.74 0.07 -21.17
CA LEU A 174 13.70 0.88 -21.80
C LEU A 174 13.09 0.19 -23.04
N LEU A 175 13.84 -0.65 -23.74
CA LEU A 175 13.32 -1.45 -24.85
C LEU A 175 12.26 -2.44 -24.35
N HIS A 176 12.49 -3.11 -23.22
CA HIS A 176 11.51 -4.02 -22.63
C HIS A 176 10.21 -3.29 -22.24
N TYR A 177 10.28 -2.09 -21.65
CA TYR A 177 9.08 -1.29 -21.40
C TYR A 177 8.27 -1.03 -22.67
N ASN A 178 8.94 -0.55 -23.73
CA ASN A 178 8.29 -0.23 -25.00
C ASN A 178 7.69 -1.48 -25.66
N GLN A 179 8.38 -2.62 -25.61
CA GLN A 179 7.87 -3.89 -26.13
C GLN A 179 6.66 -4.38 -25.34
N ALA A 180 6.69 -4.31 -24.01
CA ALA A 180 5.56 -4.66 -23.16
C ALA A 180 4.32 -3.83 -23.51
N ILE A 181 4.46 -2.50 -23.57
CA ILE A 181 3.37 -1.59 -23.96
C ILE A 181 2.85 -1.90 -25.38
N ALA A 182 3.74 -2.20 -26.34
CA ALA A 182 3.32 -2.52 -27.71
C ALA A 182 2.48 -3.80 -27.77
N HIS A 183 2.85 -4.84 -27.02
CA HIS A 183 2.09 -6.08 -26.93
C HIS A 183 0.77 -5.90 -26.17
N ILE A 184 0.79 -5.23 -25.02
CA ILE A 184 -0.42 -4.89 -24.25
C ILE A 184 -1.39 -4.10 -25.12
N SER A 185 -0.91 -3.07 -25.82
CA SER A 185 -1.71 -2.23 -26.69
C SER A 185 -2.37 -3.02 -27.81
N LYS A 186 -1.72 -4.08 -28.31
CA LYS A 186 -2.32 -4.99 -29.30
C LYS A 186 -3.41 -5.85 -28.66
N ASP A 187 -3.16 -6.39 -27.47
CA ASP A 187 -4.11 -7.28 -26.80
C ASP A 187 -5.39 -6.58 -26.36
N ILE A 188 -5.31 -5.35 -25.85
CA ILE A 188 -6.48 -4.59 -25.41
C ILE A 188 -7.43 -4.15 -26.54
N THR A 189 -7.01 -4.27 -27.81
CA THR A 189 -7.92 -4.04 -28.96
C THR A 189 -8.91 -5.18 -29.17
N LYS A 190 -8.64 -6.34 -28.56
CA LYS A 190 -9.53 -7.50 -28.62
C LYS A 190 -10.75 -7.28 -27.72
N PRO A 191 -11.87 -7.98 -27.96
CA PRO A 191 -12.97 -8.03 -27.00
C PRO A 191 -12.48 -8.43 -25.60
N VAL A 192 -13.04 -7.83 -24.54
CA VAL A 192 -12.60 -8.06 -23.15
C VAL A 192 -12.52 -9.54 -22.77
N ALA A 193 -13.46 -10.36 -23.24
CA ALA A 193 -13.48 -11.80 -23.02
C ALA A 193 -12.25 -12.54 -23.61
N GLN A 194 -11.62 -11.97 -24.64
CA GLN A 194 -10.47 -12.53 -25.35
C GLN A 194 -9.12 -11.94 -24.90
N ILE A 195 -9.12 -10.93 -24.03
CA ILE A 195 -7.88 -10.41 -23.44
C ILE A 195 -7.31 -11.48 -22.50
N PRO A 196 -6.08 -11.99 -22.74
CA PRO A 196 -5.50 -13.03 -21.93
C PRO A 196 -5.08 -12.50 -20.55
N GLU A 197 -5.07 -13.36 -19.54
CA GLU A 197 -4.67 -12.98 -18.17
C GLU A 197 -3.21 -12.57 -18.08
N GLN A 198 -2.36 -13.09 -18.96
CA GLN A 198 -0.97 -12.67 -19.10
C GLN A 198 -0.84 -11.19 -19.46
N THR A 199 -1.79 -10.62 -20.21
CA THR A 199 -1.84 -9.17 -20.45
C THR A 199 -2.17 -8.42 -19.16
N LEU A 200 -3.08 -8.92 -18.32
CA LEU A 200 -3.39 -8.30 -17.02
C LEU A 200 -2.16 -8.31 -16.10
N TYR A 201 -1.45 -9.44 -16.05
CA TYR A 201 -0.22 -9.57 -15.27
C TYR A 201 0.91 -8.68 -15.81
N ALA A 202 0.98 -8.51 -17.14
CA ALA A 202 1.91 -7.59 -17.75
C ALA A 202 1.62 -6.15 -17.33
N ILE A 203 0.35 -5.70 -17.36
CA ILE A 203 -0.05 -4.37 -16.87
C ILE A 203 0.28 -4.22 -15.39
N LEU A 204 -0.01 -5.22 -14.56
CA LEU A 204 0.34 -5.23 -13.13
C LEU A 204 1.84 -5.01 -12.91
N SER A 205 2.68 -5.65 -13.71
CA SER A 205 4.14 -5.51 -13.66
C SER A 205 4.62 -4.13 -14.12
N LEU A 206 3.78 -3.34 -14.80
CA LEU A 206 4.08 -1.96 -15.17
C LEU A 206 3.54 -0.94 -14.15
N CYS A 207 2.75 -1.35 -13.15
CA CYS A 207 2.23 -0.44 -12.12
C CYS A 207 3.30 0.05 -11.13
N GLY A 208 4.43 -0.65 -11.04
CA GLY A 208 5.50 -0.33 -10.08
C GLY A 208 6.03 1.09 -10.23
N PRO A 209 6.53 1.69 -9.13
CA PRO A 209 6.98 3.07 -9.16
C PRO A 209 8.32 3.20 -9.89
N GLU A 210 8.48 4.25 -10.70
CA GLU A 210 9.78 4.65 -11.22
C GLU A 210 10.52 5.53 -10.19
N MET A 211 11.81 5.23 -9.97
CA MET A 211 12.77 6.05 -9.20
C MET A 211 13.61 6.87 -10.21
N SER A 212 14.06 8.12 -10.05
CA SER A 212 13.86 9.22 -9.15
C SER A 212 15.18 9.89 -8.73
N PRO A 213 15.94 9.40 -7.76
CA PRO A 213 16.67 10.28 -6.82
C PRO A 213 16.07 11.65 -6.40
N ASP A 214 15.59 12.49 -7.32
CA ASP A 214 15.38 13.94 -7.13
C ASP A 214 13.94 14.34 -6.78
N ASP A 215 13.00 13.39 -6.64
CA ASP A 215 11.57 13.76 -6.51
C ASP A 215 11.18 14.37 -5.15
N GLY A 216 12.07 14.42 -4.16
CA GLY A 216 11.80 15.07 -2.86
C GLY A 216 10.68 14.45 -2.02
N ASN A 217 10.01 13.40 -2.50
CA ASN A 217 8.82 12.80 -1.87
C ASN A 217 9.14 11.63 -0.90
N GLY A 218 10.40 11.53 -0.46
CA GLY A 218 10.85 10.48 0.45
C GLY A 218 10.82 10.89 1.93
N ILE A 219 10.84 9.89 2.80
CA ILE A 219 11.11 10.07 4.24
C ILE A 219 12.46 10.79 4.42
N THR A 220 12.50 11.79 5.32
CA THR A 220 13.71 12.55 5.64
C THR A 220 14.41 12.02 6.90
N LYS A 221 13.66 11.44 7.84
CA LYS A 221 14.19 10.84 9.07
C LYS A 221 13.45 9.54 9.40
N LYS A 222 14.15 8.57 9.99
CA LYS A 222 13.53 7.34 10.50
C LYS A 222 12.98 7.56 11.92
N ALA A 223 11.91 8.35 12.03
CA ALA A 223 11.19 8.57 13.28
C ALA A 223 10.47 7.28 13.74
N PHE A 224 9.87 6.56 12.79
CA PHE A 224 9.45 5.17 12.94
C PHE A 224 10.50 4.22 12.35
N ASN A 225 10.79 3.12 13.06
CA ASN A 225 11.74 2.10 12.61
C ASN A 225 11.26 0.69 12.99
N PRO A 226 10.15 0.20 12.39
CA PRO A 226 9.60 -1.10 12.75
C PRO A 226 10.48 -2.25 12.26
N PRO A 227 10.45 -3.41 12.95
CA PRO A 227 10.89 -4.67 12.37
C PRO A 227 10.12 -4.97 11.08
N LEU A 228 10.70 -5.78 10.20
CA LEU A 228 10.03 -6.21 8.96
C LEU A 228 9.62 -5.05 8.02
N ALA A 229 10.28 -3.88 8.12
CA ALA A 229 10.03 -2.73 7.24
C ALA A 229 10.22 -3.03 5.75
N GLU A 230 10.96 -4.08 5.42
CA GLU A 230 11.26 -4.49 4.05
C GLU A 230 10.40 -5.65 3.53
N LEU A 231 9.56 -6.23 4.40
CA LEU A 231 8.74 -7.41 4.14
C LEU A 231 7.89 -7.27 2.87
N SER A 232 7.95 -8.25 1.98
CA SER A 232 7.24 -8.25 0.69
C SER A 232 7.57 -7.04 -0.20
N TRP A 233 8.79 -6.52 -0.14
CA TRP A 233 9.23 -5.33 -0.90
C TRP A 233 8.40 -4.06 -0.64
N ILE A 234 7.72 -3.95 0.50
CA ILE A 234 6.88 -2.78 0.79
C ILE A 234 7.70 -1.48 0.80
N HIS A 235 8.95 -1.53 1.25
CA HIS A 235 9.88 -0.41 1.17
C HIS A 235 10.17 0.08 -0.26
N VAL A 236 9.98 -0.77 -1.29
CA VAL A 236 10.13 -0.40 -2.71
C VAL A 236 8.80 0.07 -3.27
N PHE A 237 7.76 -0.76 -3.19
CA PHE A 237 6.45 -0.45 -3.80
C PHE A 237 5.72 0.68 -3.07
N GLY A 238 5.94 0.79 -1.76
CA GLY A 238 5.47 1.86 -0.90
C GLY A 238 6.35 3.12 -0.94
N SER A 239 7.48 3.13 -1.65
CA SER A 239 8.37 4.31 -1.67
C SER A 239 7.79 5.49 -2.45
N ARG A 240 6.90 5.22 -3.40
CA ARG A 240 6.38 6.20 -4.36
C ARG A 240 5.04 5.78 -4.90
N LEU A 241 4.23 6.77 -5.24
CA LEU A 241 2.94 6.54 -5.86
C LEU A 241 3.10 5.65 -7.10
N LEU A 242 2.34 4.56 -7.13
CA LEU A 242 2.25 3.67 -8.28
C LEU A 242 1.79 4.44 -9.54
N ILE A 243 2.14 3.93 -10.72
CA ILE A 243 1.73 4.56 -11.98
C ILE A 243 0.21 4.45 -12.13
N ASP A 244 -0.49 5.51 -11.75
CA ASP A 244 -1.93 5.52 -11.56
C ASP A 244 -2.72 5.24 -12.86
N SER A 245 -2.16 5.60 -14.02
CA SER A 245 -2.75 5.26 -15.33
C SER A 245 -2.79 3.75 -15.57
N HIS A 246 -1.70 3.04 -15.29
CA HIS A 246 -1.63 1.57 -15.42
C HIS A 246 -2.50 0.89 -14.37
N ALA A 247 -2.47 1.37 -13.13
CA ALA A 247 -3.30 0.84 -12.04
C ALA A 247 -4.80 0.97 -12.37
N ARG A 248 -5.25 2.15 -12.81
CA ARG A 248 -6.66 2.36 -13.22
C ARG A 248 -7.04 1.54 -14.45
N ALA A 249 -6.15 1.42 -15.44
CA ALA A 249 -6.41 0.56 -16.59
C ALA A 249 -6.61 -0.89 -16.17
N LEU A 250 -5.79 -1.39 -15.24
CA LEU A 250 -5.90 -2.75 -14.71
C LEU A 250 -7.20 -2.97 -13.93
N MET A 251 -7.54 -2.07 -12.99
CA MET A 251 -8.79 -2.12 -12.23
C MET A 251 -10.00 -2.16 -13.16
N ASN A 252 -10.08 -1.24 -14.12
CA ASN A 252 -11.16 -1.20 -15.10
C ASN A 252 -11.27 -2.49 -15.94
N LEU A 253 -10.13 -3.06 -16.38
CA LEU A 253 -10.13 -4.30 -17.15
C LEU A 253 -10.61 -5.50 -16.34
N VAL A 254 -10.24 -5.57 -15.06
CA VAL A 254 -10.71 -6.63 -14.15
C VAL A 254 -12.20 -6.47 -13.86
N ASP A 255 -12.69 -5.25 -13.63
CA ASP A 255 -14.10 -4.97 -13.45
C ASP A 255 -14.92 -5.36 -14.69
N LEU A 256 -14.43 -5.05 -15.89
CA LEU A 256 -15.06 -5.44 -17.16
C LEU A 256 -15.07 -6.97 -17.38
N LYS A 257 -14.17 -7.71 -16.72
CA LYS A 257 -14.19 -9.18 -16.68
C LYS A 257 -15.13 -9.73 -15.60
N GLY A 258 -15.84 -8.87 -14.87
CA GLY A 258 -16.78 -9.22 -13.81
C GLY A 258 -16.14 -9.32 -12.43
N GLY A 259 -14.99 -8.66 -12.22
CA GLY A 259 -14.30 -8.58 -10.94
C GLY A 259 -13.18 -9.60 -10.77
N ILE A 260 -12.44 -9.48 -9.66
CA ILE A 260 -11.20 -10.22 -9.42
C ILE A 260 -11.40 -11.75 -9.35
N HIS A 261 -12.55 -12.21 -8.87
CA HIS A 261 -12.86 -13.64 -8.74
C HIS A 261 -13.08 -14.34 -10.09
N ASN A 262 -13.33 -13.59 -11.17
CA ASN A 262 -13.46 -14.14 -12.52
C ASN A 262 -12.11 -14.34 -13.23
N VAL A 263 -11.00 -13.92 -12.61
CA VAL A 263 -9.65 -14.18 -13.12
C VAL A 263 -9.17 -15.53 -12.60
N LYS A 264 -8.77 -16.44 -13.49
CA LYS A 264 -8.47 -17.85 -13.15
C LYS A 264 -7.24 -17.99 -12.27
N TYR A 265 -6.23 -17.14 -12.46
CA TYR A 265 -4.95 -17.32 -11.79
C TYR A 265 -4.92 -16.72 -10.37
N ALA A 266 -4.93 -17.59 -9.35
CA ALA A 266 -4.90 -17.18 -7.95
C ALA A 266 -3.67 -16.31 -7.58
N GLY A 267 -2.51 -16.58 -8.18
CA GLY A 267 -1.31 -15.76 -7.96
C GLY A 267 -1.45 -14.33 -8.49
N PHE A 268 -2.17 -14.13 -9.59
CA PHE A 268 -2.49 -12.79 -10.09
C PHE A 268 -3.41 -12.08 -9.10
N GLN A 269 -4.46 -12.77 -8.62
CA GLN A 269 -5.37 -12.18 -7.65
C GLN A 269 -4.60 -11.70 -6.41
N ALA A 270 -3.69 -12.52 -5.88
CA ALA A 270 -2.84 -12.15 -4.74
C ALA A 270 -2.03 -10.88 -5.02
N SER A 271 -1.23 -10.88 -6.10
CA SER A 271 -0.38 -9.73 -6.47
C SER A 271 -1.19 -8.48 -6.76
N PHE A 272 -2.37 -8.61 -7.35
CA PHE A 272 -3.24 -7.49 -7.66
C PHE A 272 -3.86 -6.88 -6.40
N ASN A 273 -4.27 -7.70 -5.41
CA ASN A 273 -4.71 -7.17 -4.11
C ASN A 273 -3.58 -6.43 -3.39
N TYR A 274 -2.37 -7.00 -3.38
CA TYR A 274 -1.24 -6.33 -2.74
C TYR A 274 -0.94 -4.97 -3.39
N MET A 275 -0.96 -4.91 -4.72
CA MET A 275 -0.80 -3.65 -5.46
C MET A 275 -1.87 -2.63 -5.11
N ASP A 276 -3.15 -3.03 -5.11
CA ASP A 276 -4.26 -2.17 -4.75
C ASP A 276 -4.17 -1.69 -3.30
N LEU A 277 -3.80 -2.57 -2.37
CA LEU A 277 -3.63 -2.24 -0.96
C LEU A 277 -2.50 -1.22 -0.73
N VAL A 278 -1.35 -1.41 -1.39
CA VAL A 278 -0.23 -0.46 -1.31
C VAL A 278 -0.65 0.90 -1.88
N ARG A 279 -1.31 0.92 -3.05
CA ARG A 279 -1.84 2.15 -3.65
C ARG A 279 -2.84 2.85 -2.73
N ALA A 280 -3.79 2.10 -2.19
CA ALA A 280 -4.80 2.60 -1.28
C ALA A 280 -4.16 3.20 -0.01
N THR A 281 -3.09 2.59 0.50
CA THR A 281 -2.29 3.10 1.61
C THR A 281 -1.57 4.40 1.24
N GLN A 282 -0.96 4.49 0.06
CA GLN A 282 -0.26 5.70 -0.41
C GLN A 282 -1.19 6.89 -0.61
N MET A 283 -2.45 6.61 -0.98
CA MET A 283 -3.46 7.62 -1.24
C MET A 283 -4.37 7.88 -0.03
N LEU A 284 -4.26 7.06 1.03
CA LEU A 284 -5.17 7.02 2.18
C LEU A 284 -6.64 6.91 1.74
N VAL A 285 -6.96 5.91 0.89
CA VAL A 285 -8.32 5.66 0.40
C VAL A 285 -8.72 4.21 0.66
N LYS A 286 -10.01 3.89 0.48
CA LYS A 286 -10.47 2.49 0.47
C LYS A 286 -9.82 1.72 -0.69
N PRO A 287 -9.38 0.46 -0.46
CA PRO A 287 -9.00 -0.43 -1.55
C PRO A 287 -10.17 -0.62 -2.52
N HIS A 288 -9.88 -0.67 -3.82
CA HIS A 288 -10.87 -0.96 -4.85
C HIS A 288 -11.35 -2.41 -4.77
N LEU A 289 -10.44 -3.31 -4.40
CA LEU A 289 -10.68 -4.74 -4.36
C LEU A 289 -11.16 -5.18 -2.97
N PRO A 290 -12.16 -6.09 -2.91
CA PRO A 290 -12.57 -6.69 -1.66
C PRO A 290 -11.47 -7.59 -1.10
N VAL A 291 -11.59 -7.97 0.17
CA VAL A 291 -10.69 -8.95 0.80
C VAL A 291 -10.75 -10.24 -0.01
N SER A 292 -9.68 -10.52 -0.77
CA SER A 292 -9.62 -11.70 -1.63
C SER A 292 -9.80 -12.99 -0.83
N GLN A 293 -10.33 -14.03 -1.50
CA GLN A 293 -10.42 -15.39 -0.94
C GLN A 293 -9.06 -15.93 -0.46
N LEU A 294 -7.96 -15.39 -1.00
CA LEU A 294 -6.61 -15.64 -0.51
C LEU A 294 -6.43 -15.20 0.95
N TYR A 295 -6.86 -13.98 1.28
CA TYR A 295 -6.93 -13.50 2.66
C TYR A 295 -8.07 -14.17 3.44
N GLY A 296 -9.07 -14.74 2.77
CA GLY A 296 -10.08 -15.60 3.39
C GLY A 296 -9.49 -16.78 4.15
N ARG A 297 -8.44 -17.44 3.61
CA ARG A 297 -7.70 -18.50 4.32
C ARG A 297 -6.85 -17.96 5.48
N VAL A 298 -6.34 -16.73 5.35
CA VAL A 298 -5.63 -16.04 6.43
C VAL A 298 -6.62 -15.64 7.52
N LYS A 299 -7.87 -15.30 7.19
CA LYS A 299 -8.93 -14.99 8.15
C LYS A 299 -9.23 -16.16 9.09
N GLU A 300 -9.09 -17.39 8.62
CA GLU A 300 -9.23 -18.61 9.46
C GLU A 300 -8.08 -18.77 10.46
N THR A 301 -6.90 -18.24 10.15
CA THR A 301 -5.69 -18.28 11.01
C THR A 301 -5.41 -16.94 11.71
N HIS A 302 -6.15 -15.88 11.37
CA HIS A 302 -6.10 -14.54 11.95
C HIS A 302 -6.85 -14.50 13.28
N GLU A 303 -6.49 -15.43 14.15
CA GLU A 303 -7.06 -15.55 15.47
C GLU A 303 -6.11 -14.86 16.45
N ARG A 304 -6.54 -13.72 16.97
CA ARG A 304 -5.79 -12.92 17.96
C ARG A 304 -5.37 -13.77 19.18
N ALA A 305 -6.26 -14.66 19.63
CA ALA A 305 -5.98 -15.57 20.76
C ALA A 305 -4.82 -16.55 20.47
N LYS A 306 -4.56 -16.84 19.19
CA LYS A 306 -3.43 -17.67 18.77
C LYS A 306 -2.21 -16.87 18.36
N PHE A 307 -2.19 -15.56 18.61
CA PHE A 307 -1.13 -14.66 18.16
C PHE A 307 -0.79 -14.87 16.69
N PHE A 308 -1.81 -14.99 15.84
CA PHE A 308 -1.59 -15.19 14.41
C PHE A 308 -0.77 -16.45 14.06
N GLY A 309 -0.95 -17.51 14.85
CA GLY A 309 -0.25 -18.79 14.68
C GLY A 309 0.94 -19.02 15.62
N TYR A 310 1.37 -17.99 16.37
CA TYR A 310 2.55 -18.05 17.24
C TYR A 310 2.24 -18.31 18.72
N ALA A 311 1.05 -18.85 19.05
CA ALA A 311 0.58 -19.02 20.43
C ALA A 311 1.59 -19.71 21.38
N SER A 312 2.36 -20.68 20.89
CA SER A 312 3.37 -21.41 21.67
C SER A 312 4.47 -20.49 22.22
N ASP A 313 4.86 -19.49 21.44
CA ASP A 313 5.92 -18.53 21.79
C ASP A 313 5.44 -17.51 22.84
N PHE A 314 4.12 -17.43 23.05
CA PHE A 314 3.47 -16.52 24.00
C PHE A 314 2.76 -17.26 25.15
N SER A 315 3.11 -18.51 25.43
CA SER A 315 2.48 -19.35 26.47
C SER A 315 2.48 -18.73 27.89
N ASN A 316 3.42 -17.83 28.19
CA ASN A 316 3.50 -17.09 29.45
C ASN A 316 2.75 -15.73 29.42
N HIS A 317 2.20 -15.34 28.27
CA HIS A 317 1.43 -14.11 28.10
C HIS A 317 -0.06 -14.45 28.04
N SER A 318 -0.90 -13.70 28.77
CA SER A 318 -2.35 -13.80 28.54
C SER A 318 -2.64 -13.28 27.13
N ALA A 319 -3.09 -14.18 26.23
CA ALA A 319 -3.42 -13.86 24.84
C ALA A 319 -4.47 -12.76 24.70
N ILE A 320 -5.28 -12.62 25.74
CA ILE A 320 -6.23 -11.53 25.89
C ILE A 320 -5.49 -10.41 26.60
N ASP A 321 -5.14 -9.37 25.84
CA ASP A 321 -4.92 -8.05 26.43
C ASP A 321 -6.15 -7.76 27.28
N LYS A 322 -6.02 -7.78 28.61
CA LYS A 322 -7.10 -7.29 29.48
C LYS A 322 -7.48 -5.92 28.94
N GLY A 323 -8.77 -5.71 28.67
CA GLY A 323 -9.28 -4.48 28.07
C GLY A 323 -8.53 -3.27 28.62
N SER A 324 -8.00 -2.44 27.72
CA SER A 324 -7.41 -1.19 28.16
C SER A 324 -8.57 -0.34 28.64
N HIS A 325 -8.52 0.11 29.90
CA HIS A 325 -9.55 0.98 30.46
C HIS A 325 -9.81 2.22 29.58
N ILE A 326 -8.80 2.67 28.83
CA ILE A 326 -8.92 3.75 27.84
C ILE A 326 -9.80 3.29 26.67
N ILE A 327 -9.54 2.13 26.08
CA ILE A 327 -10.35 1.59 24.98
C ILE A 327 -11.79 1.31 25.44
N ASP A 328 -11.97 0.74 26.64
CA ASP A 328 -13.30 0.48 27.20
C ASP A 328 -14.09 1.78 27.40
N ARG A 329 -13.40 2.85 27.83
CA ARG A 329 -14.00 4.19 27.93
C ARG A 329 -14.34 4.77 26.57
N LEU A 330 -13.49 4.57 25.56
CA LEU A 330 -13.78 5.03 24.20
C LEU A 330 -14.98 4.30 23.59
N ASP A 331 -15.16 3.02 23.91
CA ASP A 331 -16.34 2.24 23.53
C ASP A 331 -17.63 2.83 24.11
N VAL A 332 -17.63 3.18 25.40
CA VAL A 332 -18.75 3.89 26.05
C VAL A 332 -19.04 5.23 25.38
N LEU A 333 -18.02 5.89 24.84
CA LEU A 333 -18.14 7.17 24.15
C LEU A 333 -18.46 7.05 22.64
N GLY A 334 -18.69 5.83 22.13
CA GLY A 334 -19.13 5.61 20.74
C GLY A 334 -18.04 5.19 19.75
N LEU A 335 -16.92 4.64 20.23
CA LEU A 335 -15.93 4.00 19.34
C LEU A 335 -16.58 2.83 18.60
N SER A 336 -16.52 2.88 17.27
CA SER A 336 -17.07 1.84 16.40
C SER A 336 -16.36 0.50 16.61
N VAL A 337 -17.13 -0.57 16.47
CA VAL A 337 -16.63 -1.95 16.59
C VAL A 337 -15.49 -2.19 15.61
N ASP A 338 -15.60 -1.72 14.37
CA ASP A 338 -14.59 -1.95 13.33
C ASP A 338 -13.24 -1.31 13.67
N ILE A 339 -13.24 -0.05 14.15
CA ILE A 339 -12.00 0.63 14.57
C ILE A 339 -11.40 -0.06 15.80
N ARG A 340 -12.23 -0.44 16.79
CA ARG A 340 -11.77 -1.16 17.98
C ARG A 340 -11.11 -2.48 17.62
N GLU A 341 -11.70 -3.23 16.69
CA GLU A 341 -11.15 -4.50 16.23
C GLU A 341 -9.79 -4.31 15.55
N VAL A 342 -9.64 -3.26 14.73
CA VAL A 342 -8.34 -2.91 14.13
C VAL A 342 -7.29 -2.56 15.19
N ILE A 343 -7.65 -1.82 16.24
CA ILE A 343 -6.73 -1.54 17.36
C ILE A 343 -6.22 -2.86 17.96
N TYR A 344 -7.11 -3.81 18.24
CA TYR A 344 -6.72 -5.10 18.80
C TYR A 344 -5.84 -5.91 17.86
N ASP A 345 -6.14 -5.94 16.56
CA ASP A 345 -5.32 -6.64 15.59
C ASP A 345 -3.90 -6.02 15.52
N MET A 346 -3.81 -4.68 15.54
CA MET A 346 -2.52 -3.97 15.59
C MET A 346 -1.75 -4.21 16.91
N ARG A 347 -2.42 -4.31 18.05
CA ARG A 347 -1.76 -4.64 19.33
C ARG A 347 -1.14 -6.04 19.30
N ILE A 348 -1.82 -7.02 18.71
CA ILE A 348 -1.25 -8.36 18.50
C ILE A 348 -0.10 -8.31 17.50
N TRP A 349 -0.26 -7.58 16.38
CA TRP A 349 0.81 -7.37 15.41
C TRP A 349 2.08 -6.83 16.07
N VAL A 350 1.97 -5.81 16.91
CA VAL A 350 3.10 -5.25 17.67
C VAL A 350 3.80 -6.33 18.51
N LYS A 351 3.05 -7.14 19.27
CA LYS A 351 3.64 -8.22 20.08
C LYS A 351 4.42 -9.22 19.22
N VAL A 352 3.85 -9.60 18.07
CA VAL A 352 4.46 -10.56 17.14
C VAL A 352 5.72 -9.98 16.49
N ILE A 353 5.70 -8.73 15.99
CA ILE A 353 6.89 -8.13 15.36
C ILE A 353 8.00 -7.82 16.38
N GLU A 354 7.64 -7.48 17.62
CA GLU A 354 8.62 -7.30 18.68
C GLU A 354 9.23 -8.64 19.10
N ALA A 355 8.43 -9.71 19.19
CA ALA A 355 8.97 -11.05 19.42
C ALA A 355 9.91 -11.49 18.29
N TYR A 356 9.56 -11.19 17.03
CA TYR A 356 10.44 -11.40 15.88
C TYR A 356 11.75 -10.63 16.02
N HIS A 357 11.68 -9.33 16.36
CA HIS A 357 12.86 -8.48 16.53
C HIS A 357 13.84 -9.01 17.58
N HIS A 358 13.32 -9.54 18.69
CA HIS A 358 14.13 -10.12 19.76
C HIS A 358 14.52 -11.59 19.52
N ASN A 359 14.24 -12.14 18.33
CA ASN A 359 14.49 -13.56 17.98
C ASN A 359 13.83 -14.56 18.94
N THR A 360 12.63 -14.23 19.42
CA THR A 360 11.85 -15.08 20.34
C THR A 360 10.74 -15.89 19.64
N LEU A 361 10.47 -15.61 18.36
CA LEU A 361 9.55 -16.43 17.57
C LEU A 361 10.23 -17.70 17.08
N THR A 362 9.57 -18.84 17.27
CA THR A 362 10.04 -20.13 16.78
C THR A 362 9.65 -20.30 15.31
N ASN A 363 10.63 -20.51 14.42
CA ASN A 363 10.41 -20.72 12.98
C ASN A 363 9.47 -19.68 12.32
N PRO A 364 9.84 -18.39 12.30
CA PRO A 364 8.95 -17.33 11.79
C PRO A 364 8.61 -17.55 10.31
N ASP A 365 7.32 -17.64 10.01
CA ASP A 365 6.78 -17.71 8.65
C ASP A 365 6.48 -16.29 8.14
N LEU A 366 7.43 -15.72 7.40
CA LEU A 366 7.41 -14.32 6.97
C LEU A 366 6.23 -14.05 6.02
N SER A 367 6.07 -14.82 4.95
CA SER A 367 4.92 -15.70 4.88
C SER A 367 3.53 -15.21 5.29
N LEU A 368 3.18 -15.77 6.44
CA LEU A 368 1.99 -15.55 7.22
C LEU A 368 1.98 -14.14 7.82
N LEU A 369 3.14 -13.61 8.21
CA LEU A 369 3.25 -12.26 8.78
C LEU A 369 2.82 -11.18 7.78
N ALA A 370 3.26 -11.19 6.51
CA ALA A 370 2.76 -10.14 5.60
C ALA A 370 1.29 -10.34 5.27
N ALA A 371 0.80 -11.58 5.26
CA ALA A 371 -0.62 -11.83 5.05
C ALA A 371 -1.48 -11.22 6.18
N HIS A 372 -1.04 -11.33 7.43
CA HIS A 372 -1.70 -10.66 8.57
C HIS A 372 -1.57 -9.15 8.51
N ARG A 373 -0.37 -8.63 8.21
CA ARG A 373 -0.14 -7.20 7.99
C ARG A 373 -1.12 -6.63 6.95
N ASP A 374 -1.22 -7.28 5.81
CA ASP A 374 -2.05 -6.85 4.69
C ASP A 374 -3.53 -6.86 5.07
N LEU A 375 -3.99 -7.90 5.79
CA LEU A 375 -5.35 -7.99 6.29
C LEU A 375 -5.68 -6.88 7.30
N ILE A 376 -4.76 -6.56 8.22
CA ILE A 376 -4.92 -5.46 9.18
C ILE A 376 -5.04 -4.13 8.44
N GLN A 377 -4.15 -3.89 7.47
CA GLN A 377 -4.18 -2.66 6.69
C GLN A 377 -5.46 -2.54 5.86
N GLN A 378 -5.92 -3.64 5.28
CA GLN A 378 -7.17 -3.67 4.53
C GLN A 378 -8.38 -3.35 5.42
N ARG A 379 -8.43 -3.95 6.62
CA ARG A 379 -9.48 -3.68 7.61
C ARG A 379 -9.47 -2.22 8.04
N LEU A 380 -8.30 -1.64 8.32
CA LEU A 380 -8.16 -0.22 8.65
C LEU A 380 -8.71 0.67 7.53
N LEU A 381 -8.23 0.49 6.29
CA LEU A 381 -8.66 1.34 5.19
C LEU A 381 -10.15 1.17 4.85
N ALA A 382 -10.73 -0.01 5.09
CA ALA A 382 -12.16 -0.23 4.92
C ALA A 382 -13.03 0.61 5.87
N THR A 383 -12.49 1.06 7.02
CA THR A 383 -13.21 1.93 7.96
C THR A 383 -13.37 3.37 7.46
N LEU A 384 -12.65 3.77 6.41
CA LEU A 384 -12.73 5.13 5.88
C LEU A 384 -14.17 5.48 5.43
N PRO A 385 -14.57 6.76 5.40
CA PRO A 385 -15.79 7.17 4.71
C PRO A 385 -15.68 6.98 3.19
N ASP A 386 -16.83 6.87 2.51
CA ASP A 386 -16.85 6.86 1.05
C ASP A 386 -16.47 8.25 0.50
N GLY A 387 -15.57 8.29 -0.48
CA GLY A 387 -15.07 9.56 -1.02
C GLY A 387 -14.04 10.27 -0.15
N TYR A 388 -13.56 9.63 0.93
CA TYR A 388 -12.43 10.11 1.71
C TYR A 388 -11.20 10.29 0.79
N ASP A 389 -10.66 11.52 0.72
CA ASP A 389 -9.53 11.89 -0.12
C ASP A 389 -8.27 12.29 0.68
N GLY A 390 -8.33 12.11 2.01
CA GLY A 390 -7.27 12.49 2.95
C GLY A 390 -7.03 14.00 3.10
N LYS A 391 -7.73 14.86 2.34
CA LYS A 391 -7.45 16.31 2.24
C LYS A 391 -8.52 17.17 2.88
N LYS A 392 -9.77 16.69 2.96
CA LYS A 392 -10.88 17.46 3.54
C LYS A 392 -11.28 16.88 4.91
N LEU A 393 -11.39 17.74 5.93
CA LEU A 393 -12.34 17.43 7.01
C LEU A 393 -13.72 17.44 6.35
N GLU A 394 -14.51 16.39 6.57
CA GLU A 394 -15.91 16.44 6.18
C GLU A 394 -16.51 17.69 6.83
N GLN A 395 -17.08 18.56 6.00
CA GLN A 395 -17.83 19.69 6.54
C GLN A 395 -18.97 19.07 7.34
N ILE A 396 -18.94 19.26 8.65
CA ILE A 396 -20.06 18.93 9.52
C ILE A 396 -21.23 19.78 9.02
N ASP A 397 -22.09 19.19 8.18
CA ASP A 397 -23.33 19.80 7.77
C ASP A 397 -24.14 20.09 9.03
N THR A 398 -24.24 21.36 9.38
CA THR A 398 -24.95 21.88 10.56
C THR A 398 -26.47 21.65 10.49
N SER A 399 -26.97 20.94 9.48
CA SER A 399 -28.38 20.78 9.16
C SER A 399 -28.90 19.34 9.16
N SER A 400 -28.09 18.32 9.46
CA SER A 400 -28.59 16.93 9.56
C SER A 400 -28.74 16.48 11.02
N THR A 401 -29.98 16.24 11.43
CA THR A 401 -30.45 15.89 12.78
C THR A 401 -30.20 14.42 13.18
N THR A 402 -29.10 13.82 12.73
CA THR A 402 -28.72 12.43 13.06
C THR A 402 -27.18 12.35 13.03
N THR A 403 -26.45 12.39 14.13
CA THR A 403 -26.26 11.28 15.09
C THR A 403 -25.20 11.73 16.11
N ALA A 404 -25.23 11.21 17.33
CA ALA A 404 -24.21 11.48 18.35
C ALA A 404 -22.76 11.21 17.85
N ASP A 405 -21.88 12.20 18.03
CA ASP A 405 -20.45 12.09 18.34
C ASP A 405 -19.53 11.17 17.52
N HIS A 406 -19.55 11.24 16.19
CA HIS A 406 -18.59 10.52 15.33
C HIS A 406 -17.12 10.97 15.44
N TRP A 407 -16.84 12.08 16.13
CA TRP A 407 -15.49 12.66 16.21
C TRP A 407 -14.43 11.72 16.79
N ILE A 408 -14.81 10.83 17.72
CA ILE A 408 -13.91 9.82 18.31
C ILE A 408 -13.42 8.85 17.24
N ASN A 409 -14.33 8.37 16.39
CA ASN A 409 -14.00 7.48 15.29
C ASN A 409 -13.04 8.16 14.32
N GLU A 410 -13.33 9.40 13.95
CA GLU A 410 -12.51 10.14 12.98
C GLU A 410 -11.08 10.42 13.48
N ILE A 411 -10.91 10.84 14.74
CA ILE A 411 -9.59 11.19 15.26
C ILE A 411 -8.73 9.96 15.52
N ILE A 412 -9.34 8.88 16.03
CA ILE A 412 -8.66 7.60 16.25
C ILE A 412 -8.28 6.98 14.91
N GLN A 413 -9.17 7.02 13.91
CA GLN A 413 -8.85 6.55 12.56
C GLN A 413 -7.64 7.28 11.98
N THR A 414 -7.58 8.62 12.05
CA THR A 414 -6.39 9.38 11.60
C THR A 414 -5.12 8.91 12.30
N ALA A 415 -5.17 8.70 13.62
CA ALA A 415 -4.02 8.23 14.38
C ALA A 415 -3.60 6.79 14.04
N LEU A 416 -4.57 5.90 13.77
CA LEU A 416 -4.30 4.55 13.30
C LEU A 416 -3.69 4.53 11.90
N LEU A 417 -4.09 5.45 11.01
CA LEU A 417 -3.43 5.62 9.71
C LEU A 417 -1.97 6.03 9.90
N ILE A 418 -1.67 7.00 10.78
CA ILE A 418 -0.29 7.39 11.10
C ILE A 418 0.52 6.20 11.64
N PHE A 419 -0.03 5.48 12.61
CA PHE A 419 0.63 4.31 13.19
C PHE A 419 0.84 3.22 12.13
N SER A 420 -0.13 3.02 11.23
CA SER A 420 0.02 2.05 10.16
C SER A 420 1.12 2.43 9.18
N LEU A 421 1.12 3.67 8.70
CA LEU A 421 2.12 4.20 7.77
C LEU A 421 3.55 4.03 8.31
N GLY A 422 3.73 4.18 9.63
CA GLY A 422 5.04 4.10 10.28
C GLY A 422 5.43 2.70 10.80
N VAL A 423 4.46 1.87 11.21
CA VAL A 423 4.73 0.63 11.98
C VAL A 423 4.09 -0.61 11.36
N THR A 424 2.80 -0.58 11.06
CA THR A 424 2.08 -1.80 10.61
C THR A 424 2.36 -2.07 9.13
N CYS A 425 2.08 -1.10 8.28
CA CYS A 425 2.27 -1.17 6.83
C CYS A 425 3.27 -0.08 6.40
N PRO A 426 4.56 -0.22 6.77
CA PRO A 426 5.52 0.87 6.64
C PRO A 426 5.78 1.25 5.18
N ILE A 427 5.48 2.50 4.82
CA ILE A 427 5.75 3.05 3.49
C ILE A 427 6.71 4.23 3.55
N SER A 428 7.50 4.39 2.49
CA SER A 428 8.53 5.46 2.39
C SER A 428 8.11 6.69 1.58
N TYR A 429 6.86 6.72 1.14
CA TYR A 429 6.26 7.84 0.43
C TYR A 429 5.74 8.89 1.42
N ALA A 430 6.30 10.11 1.38
CA ALA A 430 6.05 11.18 2.36
C ALA A 430 4.64 11.82 2.33
N PRO A 431 3.99 12.06 1.17
CA PRO A 431 2.70 12.76 1.10
C PRO A 431 1.58 12.26 2.04
N PRO A 432 1.31 10.95 2.21
CA PRO A 432 0.31 10.48 3.16
C PRO A 432 0.61 10.87 4.61
N TYR A 433 1.87 10.93 5.03
CA TYR A 433 2.24 11.43 6.37
C TYR A 433 1.93 12.92 6.53
N HIS A 434 2.21 13.74 5.51
CA HIS A 434 1.86 15.16 5.55
C HIS A 434 0.35 15.37 5.71
N HIS A 435 -0.45 14.65 4.91
CA HIS A 435 -1.91 14.72 4.98
C HIS A 435 -2.45 14.25 6.33
N ALA A 436 -1.96 13.11 6.84
CA ALA A 436 -2.40 12.58 8.13
C ALA A 436 -2.01 13.51 9.29
N ALA A 437 -0.81 14.09 9.29
CA ALA A 437 -0.38 15.04 10.31
C ALA A 437 -1.21 16.34 10.31
N GLN A 438 -1.47 16.90 9.12
CA GLN A 438 -2.31 18.10 8.97
C GLN A 438 -3.75 17.84 9.45
N ARG A 439 -4.32 16.68 9.07
CA ARG A 439 -5.65 16.28 9.52
C ARG A 439 -5.71 16.11 11.03
N LEU A 440 -4.72 15.40 11.62
CA LEU A 440 -4.67 15.18 13.06
C LEU A 440 -4.56 16.50 13.82
N GLN A 441 -3.71 17.43 13.36
CA GLN A 441 -3.60 18.77 13.94
C GLN A 441 -4.97 19.48 13.93
N ALA A 442 -5.64 19.51 12.77
CA ALA A 442 -6.94 20.17 12.65
C ALA A 442 -8.00 19.55 13.58
N GLN A 443 -8.05 18.21 13.67
CA GLN A 443 -8.95 17.50 14.59
C GLN A 443 -8.62 17.78 16.06
N LEU A 444 -7.34 17.83 16.44
CA LEU A 444 -6.93 18.18 17.79
C LEU A 444 -7.29 19.63 18.15
N ILE A 445 -7.13 20.58 17.22
CA ILE A 445 -7.58 21.97 17.44
C ILE A 445 -9.08 22.01 17.73
N LEU A 446 -9.87 21.23 16.99
CA LEU A 446 -11.33 21.22 17.12
C LEU A 446 -11.83 20.48 18.37
N TYR A 447 -11.19 19.37 18.75
CA TYR A 447 -11.73 18.45 19.76
C TYR A 447 -10.96 18.42 21.09
N LYS A 448 -9.81 19.09 21.22
CA LYS A 448 -8.98 19.03 22.45
C LYS A 448 -9.75 19.42 23.72
N ASP A 449 -10.55 20.47 23.69
CA ASP A 449 -11.22 20.98 24.89
C ASP A 449 -12.32 20.02 25.31
N ARG A 450 -13.07 19.49 24.33
CA ARG A 450 -14.05 18.42 24.53
C ARG A 450 -13.41 17.16 25.12
N ALA A 451 -12.32 16.68 24.54
CA ALA A 451 -11.60 15.52 25.03
C ALA A 451 -11.06 15.73 26.46
N THR A 452 -10.59 16.94 26.77
CA THR A 452 -10.13 17.32 28.12
C THR A 452 -11.29 17.29 29.12
N HIS A 453 -12.46 17.86 28.78
CA HIS A 453 -13.67 17.80 29.61
C HIS A 453 -14.14 16.36 29.85
N LEU A 454 -13.99 15.50 28.85
CA LEU A 454 -14.26 14.08 28.95
C LEU A 454 -13.14 13.31 29.67
N GLY A 455 -12.09 13.97 30.18
CA GLY A 455 -10.98 13.38 30.91
C GLY A 455 -10.11 12.43 30.09
N LEU A 456 -9.96 12.68 28.79
CA LEU A 456 -9.23 11.85 27.83
C LEU A 456 -7.80 12.35 27.59
N SER A 457 -7.12 12.83 28.63
CA SER A 457 -5.76 13.38 28.50
C SER A 457 -4.76 12.37 27.95
N ASP A 458 -4.79 11.12 28.43
CA ASP A 458 -3.92 10.05 27.92
C ASP A 458 -4.11 9.78 26.41
N LEU A 459 -5.35 9.88 25.91
CA LEU A 459 -5.62 9.80 24.48
C LEU A 459 -4.97 10.99 23.75
N LEU A 460 -5.14 12.22 24.25
CA LEU A 460 -4.53 13.40 23.65
C LEU A 460 -3.00 13.31 23.60
N ILE A 461 -2.38 12.71 24.63
CA ILE A 461 -0.93 12.49 24.66
C ILE A 461 -0.49 11.46 23.63
N TRP A 462 -1.22 10.35 23.51
CA TRP A 462 -0.96 9.36 22.46
C TRP A 462 -1.11 9.95 21.05
N LEU A 463 -2.19 10.70 20.80
CA LEU A 463 -2.43 11.40 19.54
C LEU A 463 -1.29 12.39 19.23
N GLY A 464 -0.92 13.24 20.19
CA GLY A 464 0.14 14.22 20.00
C GLY A 464 1.50 13.57 19.76
N MET A 465 1.83 12.48 20.46
CA MET A 465 3.08 11.74 20.26
C MET A 465 3.17 11.14 18.85
N LEU A 466 2.09 10.54 18.36
CA LEU A 466 2.02 10.07 16.98
C LEU A 466 2.16 11.22 15.97
N GLY A 467 1.57 12.38 16.25
CA GLY A 467 1.75 13.60 15.48
C GLY A 467 3.21 14.06 15.39
N ILE A 468 3.96 14.03 16.51
CA ILE A 468 5.40 14.34 16.51
C ILE A 468 6.17 13.34 15.66
N LEU A 469 5.96 12.03 15.86
CA LEU A 469 6.67 11.01 15.08
C LEU A 469 6.37 11.13 13.58
N CYS A 470 5.10 11.36 13.23
CA CYS A 470 4.65 11.56 11.86
C CYS A 470 5.32 12.77 11.20
N THR A 471 5.36 13.91 11.90
CA THR A 471 5.96 15.13 11.38
C THR A 471 7.49 15.06 11.33
N GLU A 472 8.12 14.37 12.28
CA GLU A 472 9.56 14.15 12.28
C GLU A 472 10.00 13.23 11.14
N GLN A 473 9.21 12.19 10.82
CA GLN A 473 9.46 11.26 9.71
C GLN A 473 9.68 11.99 8.38
N VAL A 474 8.89 13.05 8.14
CA VAL A 474 8.89 13.82 6.88
C VAL A 474 9.49 15.22 7.02
N GLY A 475 10.08 15.57 8.16
CA GLY A 475 10.69 16.89 8.37
C GLY A 475 9.71 18.06 8.28
N SER A 476 8.46 17.87 8.72
CA SER A 476 7.43 18.91 8.69
C SER A 476 7.63 19.93 9.81
N GLN A 477 7.36 21.21 9.49
CA GLN A 477 7.33 22.32 10.45
C GLN A 477 6.22 22.16 11.51
N LEU A 478 5.21 21.31 11.25
CA LEU A 478 4.15 21.02 12.23
C LEU A 478 4.66 20.35 13.50
N ARG A 479 5.89 19.82 13.51
CA ARG A 479 6.50 19.19 14.68
C ARG A 479 6.46 20.10 15.91
N GLU A 480 6.82 21.36 15.77
CA GLU A 480 6.85 22.34 16.87
C GLU A 480 5.47 22.55 17.49
N TRP A 481 4.43 22.55 16.65
CA TRP A 481 3.05 22.65 17.12
C TRP A 481 2.65 21.45 17.98
N PHE A 482 3.00 20.23 17.58
CA PHE A 482 2.69 19.03 18.37
C PHE A 482 3.47 18.97 19.68
N VAL A 483 4.74 19.43 19.70
CA VAL A 483 5.54 19.56 20.92
C VAL A 483 4.86 20.51 21.91
N GLY A 484 4.49 21.72 21.46
CA GLY A 484 3.78 22.68 22.31
C GLY A 484 2.39 22.19 22.76
N PHE A 485 1.67 21.48 21.89
CA PHE A 485 0.40 20.84 22.23
C PHE A 485 0.55 19.84 23.37
N LEU A 486 1.53 18.93 23.31
CA LEU A 486 1.76 17.95 24.38
C LEU A 486 2.18 18.60 25.69
N GLY A 487 3.02 19.64 25.65
CA GLY A 487 3.41 20.40 26.84
C GLY A 487 2.19 20.97 27.58
N LEU A 488 1.24 21.55 26.82
CA LEU A 488 0.00 22.09 27.37
C LEU A 488 -0.94 20.99 27.92
N VAL A 489 -1.02 19.82 27.28
CA VAL A 489 -1.85 18.70 27.76
C VAL A 489 -1.29 18.13 29.07
N GLU A 490 0.03 17.91 29.16
CA GLU A 490 0.66 17.39 30.39
C GLU A 490 0.56 18.37 31.57
N GLN A 491 0.77 19.67 31.33
CA GLN A 491 0.61 20.68 32.38
C GLN A 491 -0.81 20.67 32.99
N LYS A 492 -1.84 20.44 32.17
CA LYS A 492 -3.23 20.33 32.63
C LYS A 492 -3.57 18.98 33.26
N HIS A 493 -2.80 17.94 32.95
CA HIS A 493 -3.01 16.59 33.46
C HIS A 493 -2.42 16.41 34.87
N GLY A 494 -1.28 17.04 35.17
CA GLY A 494 -0.61 16.92 36.46
C GLY A 494 -1.35 17.64 37.60
N LEU A 495 -1.62 16.93 38.70
CA LEU A 495 -2.18 17.49 39.94
C LEU A 495 -1.25 18.50 40.66
N ALA A 496 0.04 18.51 40.32
CA ALA A 496 1.08 19.34 40.95
C ALA A 496 1.90 20.18 39.97
N GLY A 497 1.51 20.26 38.69
CA GLY A 497 2.24 21.01 37.65
C GLY A 497 3.52 20.36 37.13
N ASP A 498 3.95 19.22 37.70
CA ASP A 498 5.13 18.47 37.24
C ASP A 498 4.83 17.55 36.06
N ILE A 499 5.68 17.62 35.03
CA ILE A 499 5.57 16.81 33.81
C ILE A 499 6.09 15.41 34.07
N ARG A 500 5.29 14.40 33.71
CA ARG A 500 5.64 12.99 33.87
C ARG A 500 6.93 12.63 33.14
N ASP A 501 7.68 11.68 33.71
CA ASP A 501 8.82 11.08 33.02
C ASP A 501 8.37 10.26 31.80
N TRP A 502 9.34 9.94 30.94
CA TRP A 502 9.09 9.19 29.71
C TRP A 502 8.48 7.82 29.98
N ASP A 503 8.94 7.13 31.02
CA ASP A 503 8.52 5.75 31.30
C ASP A 503 7.08 5.70 31.81
N MET A 504 6.66 6.69 32.60
CA MET A 504 5.28 6.85 33.04
C MET A 504 4.35 7.16 31.87
N VAL A 505 4.71 8.12 31.02
CA VAL A 505 3.91 8.49 29.84
C VAL A 505 3.75 7.30 28.90
N LYS A 506 4.83 6.58 28.66
CA LYS A 506 4.79 5.35 27.86
C LYS A 506 3.84 4.32 28.47
N LYS A 507 3.93 4.07 29.77
CA LYS A 507 3.16 3.05 30.48
C LYS A 507 1.67 3.39 30.59
N GLU A 508 1.34 4.65 30.84
CA GLU A 508 -0.03 5.10 31.15
C GLU A 508 -0.78 5.59 29.91
N SER A 509 -0.10 6.26 28.98
CA SER A 509 -0.77 6.90 27.84
C SER A 509 -0.54 6.17 26.51
N LEU A 510 0.65 5.61 26.27
CA LEU A 510 1.00 5.07 24.95
C LEU A 510 0.66 3.57 24.81
N VAL A 511 1.24 2.73 25.68
CA VAL A 511 1.09 1.26 25.65
C VAL A 511 -0.35 0.79 25.81
N PRO A 512 -1.19 1.40 26.68
CA PRO A 512 -2.57 0.94 26.85
C PRO A 512 -3.43 1.14 25.60
N ILE A 513 -3.08 2.07 24.71
CA ILE A 513 -3.83 2.29 23.46
C ILE A 513 -3.22 1.42 22.36
N LEU A 514 -2.03 1.80 21.87
CA LEU A 514 -1.29 1.11 20.83
C LEU A 514 0.12 1.71 20.72
N TRP A 515 1.15 0.93 21.03
CA TRP A 515 2.53 1.40 20.97
C TRP A 515 3.51 0.26 20.68
N SER A 516 4.45 0.47 19.77
CA SER A 516 5.62 -0.41 19.62
C SER A 516 6.86 0.27 20.19
N SER A 517 7.42 -0.35 21.22
CA SER A 517 8.65 0.13 21.84
C SER A 517 9.81 0.07 20.86
N VAL A 518 9.90 -1.03 20.10
CA VAL A 518 10.98 -1.24 19.13
C VAL A 518 10.92 -0.22 17.99
N ALA A 519 9.71 0.10 17.51
CA ALA A 519 9.56 1.00 16.38
C ALA A 519 9.65 2.49 16.74
N CYS A 520 9.26 2.88 17.95
CA CYS A 520 8.97 4.28 18.27
C CYS A 520 9.86 4.90 19.36
N ASP A 521 10.36 4.12 20.34
CA ASP A 521 10.96 4.67 21.58
C ASP A 521 12.17 5.57 21.32
N ALA A 522 13.04 5.20 20.39
CA ALA A 522 14.28 5.93 20.13
C ALA A 522 14.04 7.40 19.73
N THR A 523 12.98 7.65 18.97
CA THR A 523 12.60 9.00 18.55
C THR A 523 11.66 9.65 19.56
N ALA A 524 10.68 8.90 20.06
CA ALA A 524 9.69 9.41 21.01
C ALA A 524 10.31 9.89 22.33
N ARG A 525 11.34 9.19 22.85
CA ARG A 525 12.08 9.62 24.04
C ARG A 525 12.85 10.93 23.80
N ARG A 526 13.33 11.17 22.58
CA ARG A 526 13.98 12.44 22.22
C ARG A 526 12.94 13.55 22.14
N ALA A 527 11.85 13.32 21.42
CA ALA A 527 10.72 14.24 21.35
C ALA A 527 10.16 14.61 22.74
N TRP A 528 10.08 13.65 23.67
CA TRP A 528 9.59 13.93 25.03
C TRP A 528 10.49 14.87 25.83
N ARG A 529 11.80 14.89 25.55
CA ARG A 529 12.71 15.87 26.16
C ARG A 529 12.36 17.28 25.68
N ASP A 530 12.16 17.45 24.37
CA ASP A 530 11.73 18.74 23.82
C ASP A 530 10.39 19.21 24.41
N VAL A 531 9.46 18.28 24.67
CA VAL A 531 8.17 18.59 25.33
C VAL A 531 8.39 19.12 26.75
N LYS A 532 9.29 18.49 27.51
CA LYS A 532 9.66 18.95 28.86
C LYS A 532 10.29 20.34 28.83
N ASP A 533 11.26 20.55 27.95
CA ASP A 533 11.98 21.81 27.82
C ASP A 533 11.03 22.98 27.51
N VAL A 534 10.09 22.80 26.57
CA VAL A 534 9.10 23.82 26.19
C VAL A 534 8.13 24.12 27.33
N ALA A 535 7.67 23.09 28.04
CA ALA A 535 6.72 23.26 29.12
C ALA A 535 7.37 23.90 30.37
N ASP A 536 8.66 23.65 30.60
CA ASP A 536 9.45 24.38 31.60
C ASP A 536 9.56 25.86 31.19
N GLU A 537 9.93 26.19 29.95
CA GLU A 537 9.99 27.59 29.48
C GLU A 537 8.65 28.34 29.62
N MET A 538 7.53 27.67 29.34
CA MET A 538 6.20 28.24 29.57
C MET A 538 5.96 28.49 31.07
N SER A 539 6.30 27.55 31.95
CA SER A 539 6.22 27.73 33.42
C SER A 539 7.07 28.90 33.91
N TRP A 540 8.29 29.06 33.39
CA TRP A 540 9.22 30.15 33.71
C TRP A 540 8.70 31.53 33.25
N ASN A 541 8.03 31.62 32.09
CA ASN A 541 7.44 32.88 31.60
C ASN A 541 6.19 33.32 32.39
N TRP A 542 5.41 32.37 32.91
CA TRP A 542 4.33 32.66 33.86
C TRP A 542 4.86 33.08 35.24
N GLY A 543 6.02 32.56 35.66
CA GLY A 543 6.72 32.99 36.88
C GLY A 543 7.18 34.46 36.82
N ARG A 544 7.73 34.95 35.71
CA ARG A 544 8.14 36.38 35.62
C ARG A 544 6.96 37.35 35.63
N THR A 545 5.85 37.00 34.99
CA THR A 545 4.67 37.88 34.93
C THR A 545 3.97 38.00 36.27
N THR A 546 3.97 36.95 37.10
CA THR A 546 3.40 36.98 38.45
C THR A 546 4.32 37.66 39.48
N TRP A 547 5.64 37.49 39.39
CA TRP A 547 6.58 38.20 40.28
C TRP A 547 6.70 39.70 39.96
N SER A 548 6.58 40.10 38.68
CA SER A 548 6.55 41.52 38.30
C SER A 548 5.24 42.22 38.67
N THR A 549 4.10 41.52 38.72
CA THR A 549 2.85 42.08 39.26
C THR A 549 2.82 42.12 40.79
N MET A 550 3.42 41.16 41.49
CA MET A 550 3.51 41.21 42.96
C MET A 550 4.46 42.30 43.48
N LEU A 551 5.62 42.51 42.85
CA LEU A 551 6.54 43.59 43.25
C LEU A 551 6.05 44.98 42.82
N GLY A 552 5.23 45.08 41.77
CA GLY A 552 4.59 46.33 41.34
C GLY A 552 3.47 46.81 42.28
N THR A 553 2.97 45.95 43.17
CA THR A 553 1.85 46.28 44.09
C THR A 553 2.32 46.61 45.51
N ILE A 554 3.60 46.41 45.85
CA ILE A 554 4.17 46.70 47.19
C ILE A 554 4.90 48.06 47.22
N CYS A 555 5.18 48.67 46.07
CA CYS A 555 5.85 49.99 45.98
C CYS A 555 5.01 51.05 45.24
N GLY A 556 3.68 50.91 45.19
CA GLY A 556 2.75 51.87 44.57
C GLY A 556 2.03 52.72 45.60
#